data_AF-A0A2P8DND5-F1
#
_entry.id   AF-A0A2P8DND5-F1
#
_cell.length_a   1.000
_cell.length_b   1.000
_cell.length_c   1.000
_cell.angle_alpha   90.00
_cell.angle_beta   90.00
_cell.angle_gamma   90.00
#
_symmetry.space_group_name_H-M   'P 1'
#
loop_
_entity.id
_entity.type
_entity.pdbx_description
1 polymer ?
#
loop_
_entity_poly.entity_id
_entity_poly.type
_entity_poly.pdbx_seq_one_letter_code
_entity_poly.pdbx_strand_id
1 'polypeptide(L)'
;MTTSANDNERLQAALDDLTDALEAHLQAVLGRSGEADTAVQSAYTALRQAAERYDDLLFDLRDEVTPWEFPEGPPTGLEYEDDGAVPGTVGVLVRRDYTIGDGDALLGAGREAYGELYPDDPMESAVADVSHPGRALYQMLHAYGVDGFDERAEDAGLSPRGGTVWVQALPESDSESLTDDPFGVADENLLVYRVDEIIHTEEPG
;
A
#
# COMPACT_ATOMS: atom_id res chain seq x y z
N MET A 1 -11.77 19.94 -33.49
CA MET A 1 -12.60 18.77 -33.83
C MET A 1 -14.06 19.18 -33.83
N THR A 2 -14.85 18.79 -34.84
CA THR A 2 -16.31 18.97 -34.84
C THR A 2 -16.95 17.80 -34.09
N THR A 3 -17.38 18.04 -32.86
CA THR A 3 -18.09 17.07 -32.02
C THR A 3 -19.41 16.64 -32.66
N SER A 4 -19.68 15.34 -32.71
CA SER A 4 -20.92 14.82 -33.30
C SER A 4 -22.11 15.00 -32.35
N ALA A 5 -23.35 14.94 -32.87
CA ALA A 5 -24.54 14.98 -32.02
C ALA A 5 -24.56 13.84 -30.98
N ASN A 6 -23.99 12.68 -31.35
CA ASN A 6 -23.86 11.52 -30.46
C ASN A 6 -22.89 11.78 -29.30
N ASP A 7 -21.79 12.50 -29.55
CA ASP A 7 -20.82 12.84 -28.51
C ASP A 7 -21.39 13.81 -27.48
N ASN A 8 -22.26 14.74 -27.91
CA ASN A 8 -22.97 15.64 -26.98
C ASN A 8 -23.98 14.87 -26.12
N GLU A 9 -24.70 13.90 -26.69
CA GLU A 9 -25.62 13.04 -25.94
C GLU A 9 -24.87 12.18 -24.91
N ARG A 10 -23.68 11.66 -25.26
CA ARG A 10 -22.82 10.90 -24.34
C ARG A 10 -22.32 11.75 -23.18
N LEU A 11 -21.86 12.97 -23.45
CA LEU A 11 -21.42 13.91 -22.41
C LEU A 11 -22.56 14.29 -21.47
N GLN A 12 -23.75 14.54 -22.03
CA GLN A 12 -24.92 14.85 -21.21
C GLN A 12 -25.30 13.65 -20.31
N ALA A 13 -25.32 12.43 -20.86
CA ALA A 13 -25.60 11.23 -20.09
C ALA A 13 -24.58 11.01 -18.95
N ALA A 14 -23.29 11.20 -19.21
CA ALA A 14 -22.26 11.09 -18.17
C ALA A 14 -22.39 12.18 -17.08
N LEU A 15 -22.80 13.39 -17.46
CA LEU A 15 -23.09 14.47 -16.50
C LEU A 15 -24.32 14.16 -15.65
N ASP A 16 -25.36 13.60 -16.26
CA ASP A 16 -26.58 13.19 -15.56
C ASP A 16 -26.24 12.05 -14.56
N ASP A 17 -25.46 11.04 -14.98
CA ASP A 17 -24.97 9.97 -14.11
C ASP A 17 -24.18 10.51 -12.90
N LEU A 18 -23.28 11.48 -13.12
CA LEU A 18 -22.53 12.14 -12.05
C LEU A 18 -23.45 12.90 -11.09
N THR A 19 -24.45 13.59 -11.61
CA THR A 19 -25.41 14.34 -10.80
C THR A 19 -26.25 13.40 -9.93
N ASP A 20 -26.73 12.29 -10.51
CA ASP A 20 -27.48 11.26 -9.78
C ASP A 20 -26.62 10.64 -8.67
N ALA A 21 -25.33 10.39 -8.94
CA ALA A 21 -24.40 9.84 -7.95
C ALA A 21 -24.09 10.83 -6.81
N LEU A 22 -24.00 12.13 -7.10
CA LEU A 22 -23.88 13.19 -6.09
C LEU A 22 -25.10 13.23 -5.17
N GLU A 23 -26.30 13.15 -5.73
CA GLU A 23 -27.54 13.12 -4.97
C GLU A 23 -27.63 11.85 -4.11
N ALA A 24 -27.32 10.68 -4.67
CA ALA A 24 -27.31 9.41 -3.95
C ALA A 24 -26.32 9.42 -2.77
N HIS A 25 -25.11 9.94 -2.99
CA HIS A 25 -24.13 10.09 -1.92
C HIS A 25 -24.62 11.04 -0.83
N LEU A 26 -25.22 12.19 -1.19
CA LEU A 26 -25.82 13.09 -0.21
C LEU A 26 -26.92 12.39 0.62
N GLN A 27 -27.82 11.63 -0.03
CA GLN A 27 -28.86 10.89 0.68
C GLN A 27 -28.28 9.85 1.64
N ALA A 28 -27.24 9.11 1.23
CA ALA A 28 -26.55 8.14 2.08
C ALA A 28 -25.92 8.83 3.31
N VAL A 29 -25.26 9.98 3.11
CA VAL A 29 -24.66 10.77 4.21
C VAL A 29 -25.72 11.29 5.17
N LEU A 30 -26.86 11.76 4.66
CA LEU A 30 -27.98 12.22 5.50
C LEU A 30 -28.65 11.08 6.28
N GLY A 31 -28.64 9.86 5.74
CA GLY A 31 -29.17 8.64 6.37
C GLY A 31 -28.16 7.89 7.25
N ARG A 32 -26.94 8.41 7.41
CA ARG A 32 -25.82 7.74 8.08
C ARG A 32 -26.16 7.26 9.49
N SER A 33 -25.90 5.99 9.75
CA SER A 33 -26.20 5.30 11.01
C SER A 33 -24.99 5.10 11.94
N GLY A 34 -23.77 5.40 11.47
CA GLY A 34 -22.52 5.25 12.23
C GLY A 34 -21.29 5.77 11.49
N GLU A 35 -20.11 5.63 12.10
CA GLU A 35 -18.83 6.10 11.52
C GLU A 35 -18.33 5.22 10.36
N ALA A 36 -18.70 3.94 10.33
CA ALA A 36 -18.38 2.99 9.27
C ALA A 36 -19.65 2.54 8.53
N ASP A 37 -20.46 3.49 8.06
CA ASP A 37 -21.70 3.16 7.35
C ASP A 37 -21.43 2.68 5.92
N THR A 38 -21.71 1.41 5.66
CA THR A 38 -21.50 0.76 4.36
C THR A 38 -22.28 1.40 3.21
N ALA A 39 -23.44 2.02 3.49
CA ALA A 39 -24.22 2.70 2.46
C ALA A 39 -23.53 3.99 2.00
N VAL A 40 -22.89 4.70 2.93
CA VAL A 40 -22.08 5.90 2.62
C VAL A 40 -20.86 5.50 1.81
N GLN A 41 -20.15 4.43 2.21
CA GLN A 41 -18.98 3.94 1.48
C GLN A 41 -19.33 3.49 0.05
N SER A 42 -20.42 2.74 -0.11
CA SER A 42 -20.89 2.30 -1.44
C SER A 42 -21.27 3.48 -2.33
N ALA A 43 -22.02 4.45 -1.79
CA ALA A 43 -22.41 5.65 -2.54
C ALA A 43 -21.21 6.54 -2.88
N TYR A 44 -20.20 6.60 -2.01
CA TYR A 44 -18.94 7.30 -2.26
C TYR A 44 -18.17 6.66 -3.42
N THR A 45 -18.06 5.33 -3.46
CA THR A 45 -17.41 4.61 -4.57
C THR A 45 -18.16 4.83 -5.89
N ALA A 46 -19.50 4.79 -5.88
CA ALA A 46 -20.30 5.06 -7.07
C ALA A 46 -20.12 6.51 -7.58
N LEU A 47 -20.08 7.48 -6.67
CA LEU A 47 -19.79 8.88 -7.00
C LEU A 47 -18.42 9.04 -7.67
N ARG A 48 -17.39 8.42 -7.10
CA ARG A 48 -16.04 8.47 -7.67
C ARG A 48 -16.01 7.91 -9.10
N GLN A 49 -16.61 6.75 -9.33
CA GLN A 49 -16.66 6.13 -10.67
C GLN A 49 -17.39 6.98 -11.70
N ALA A 50 -18.51 7.61 -11.29
CA ALA A 50 -19.25 8.51 -12.17
C ALA A 50 -18.45 9.77 -12.53
N ALA A 51 -17.71 10.31 -11.55
CA ALA A 51 -16.88 11.49 -11.76
C ALA A 51 -15.69 11.21 -12.68
N GLU A 52 -14.98 10.09 -12.47
CA GLU A 52 -13.89 9.63 -13.33
C GLU A 52 -14.37 9.40 -14.77
N ARG A 53 -15.51 8.73 -14.96
CA ARG A 53 -16.10 8.52 -16.29
C ARG A 53 -16.44 9.84 -17.00
N TYR A 54 -16.97 10.81 -16.26
CA TYR A 54 -17.29 12.13 -16.82
C TYR A 54 -16.02 12.89 -17.20
N ASP A 55 -14.99 12.87 -16.34
CA ASP A 55 -13.70 13.51 -16.57
C ASP A 55 -12.97 12.91 -17.79
N ASP A 56 -12.87 11.58 -17.86
CA ASP A 56 -12.28 10.86 -18.98
C ASP A 56 -12.98 11.20 -20.30
N LEU A 57 -14.32 11.20 -20.29
CA LEU A 57 -15.10 11.48 -21.48
C LEU A 57 -14.98 12.95 -21.91
N LEU A 58 -14.87 13.87 -20.96
CA LEU A 58 -14.64 15.29 -21.20
C LEU A 58 -13.26 15.50 -21.84
N PHE A 59 -12.24 14.82 -21.33
CA PHE A 59 -10.90 14.85 -21.89
C PHE A 59 -10.87 14.27 -23.31
N ASP A 60 -11.40 13.06 -23.50
CA ASP A 60 -11.42 12.37 -24.80
C ASP A 60 -12.09 13.17 -25.91
N LEU A 61 -13.19 13.86 -25.59
CA LEU A 61 -14.01 14.55 -26.58
C LEU A 61 -13.68 16.04 -26.73
N ARG A 62 -13.16 16.67 -25.67
CA ARG A 62 -13.00 18.14 -25.59
C ARG A 62 -11.60 18.61 -25.21
N ASP A 63 -10.68 17.71 -24.83
CA ASP A 63 -9.34 18.05 -24.35
C ASP A 63 -9.39 18.97 -23.12
N GLU A 64 -10.40 18.76 -22.26
CA GLU A 64 -10.68 19.54 -21.05
C GLU A 64 -10.82 18.58 -19.87
N VAL A 65 -10.46 19.06 -18.67
CA VAL A 65 -10.52 18.28 -17.42
C VAL A 65 -11.30 19.05 -16.34
N THR A 66 -11.82 18.33 -15.37
CA THR A 66 -12.43 18.91 -14.17
C THR A 66 -11.34 19.30 -13.15
N PRO A 67 -11.61 20.27 -12.26
CA PRO A 67 -10.63 20.74 -11.28
C PRO A 67 -10.52 19.83 -10.03
N TRP A 68 -11.03 18.59 -10.07
CA TRP A 68 -11.06 17.69 -8.92
C TRP A 68 -10.01 16.58 -9.09
N GLU A 69 -9.24 16.32 -8.03
CA GLU A 69 -8.34 15.18 -7.97
C GLU A 69 -8.95 14.11 -7.05
N PHE A 70 -9.02 12.88 -7.53
CA PHE A 70 -9.45 11.74 -6.73
C PHE A 70 -8.21 10.98 -6.24
N PRO A 71 -7.95 10.87 -4.92
CA PRO A 71 -6.82 10.09 -4.42
C PRO A 71 -6.95 8.65 -4.95
N GLU A 72 -5.93 8.09 -5.58
CA GLU A 72 -5.99 6.71 -6.09
C GLU A 72 -6.55 5.79 -5.00
N GLY A 73 -7.73 5.23 -5.26
CA GLY A 73 -8.31 4.26 -4.35
C GLY A 73 -7.43 3.01 -4.34
N PRO A 74 -7.48 2.19 -3.27
CA PRO A 74 -6.83 0.88 -3.31
C PRO A 74 -7.28 0.15 -4.59
N PRO A 75 -6.38 -0.51 -5.33
CA PRO A 75 -6.71 -1.17 -6.59
C PRO A 75 -7.92 -2.09 -6.38
N THR A 76 -9.02 -1.81 -7.08
CA THR A 76 -10.32 -2.50 -6.91
C THR A 76 -10.46 -3.75 -7.78
N GLY A 77 -9.38 -4.19 -8.43
CA GLY A 77 -9.38 -5.31 -9.36
C GLY A 77 -8.32 -6.34 -9.01
N LEU A 78 -8.61 -7.19 -8.02
CA LEU A 78 -7.93 -8.47 -7.85
C LEU A 78 -9.01 -9.54 -7.68
N GLU A 79 -9.07 -10.46 -8.64
CA GLU A 79 -10.03 -11.55 -8.70
C GLU A 79 -9.57 -12.64 -7.72
N TYR A 80 -9.96 -12.53 -6.45
CA TYR A 80 -10.02 -13.72 -5.63
C TYR A 80 -11.14 -14.60 -6.21
N GLU A 81 -10.87 -15.86 -6.55
CA GLU A 81 -11.79 -16.73 -7.31
C GLU A 81 -13.21 -16.84 -6.71
N ASP A 82 -13.41 -16.44 -5.45
CA ASP A 82 -14.71 -16.36 -4.79
C ASP A 82 -14.83 -15.12 -3.88
N ASP A 83 -15.29 -13.99 -4.43
CA ASP A 83 -15.59 -12.73 -3.73
C ASP A 83 -16.49 -12.90 -2.47
N GLY A 84 -17.23 -14.02 -2.37
CA GLY A 84 -18.12 -14.32 -1.25
C GLY A 84 -17.48 -15.18 -0.14
N ALA A 85 -16.30 -15.75 -0.36
CA ALA A 85 -15.64 -16.65 0.58
C ALA A 85 -14.67 -15.90 1.51
N VAL A 86 -14.82 -16.10 2.82
CA VAL A 86 -13.84 -15.63 3.82
C VAL A 86 -12.70 -16.64 3.90
N PRO A 87 -11.44 -16.27 3.61
CA PRO A 87 -10.31 -17.20 3.66
C PRO A 87 -10.07 -17.67 5.10
N GLY A 88 -9.95 -18.99 5.30
CA GLY A 88 -9.71 -19.58 6.62
C GLY A 88 -8.28 -19.38 7.15
N THR A 89 -7.32 -19.12 6.26
CA THR A 89 -5.91 -18.84 6.59
C THR A 89 -5.32 -17.93 5.51
N VAL A 90 -4.49 -16.96 5.93
CA VAL A 90 -3.83 -16.02 5.02
C VAL A 90 -2.32 -15.99 5.24
N GLY A 91 -1.57 -15.83 4.15
CA GLY A 91 -0.16 -15.47 4.16
C GLY A 91 0.00 -13.99 3.88
N VAL A 92 0.84 -13.31 4.66
CA VAL A 92 1.19 -11.90 4.45
C VAL A 92 2.68 -11.83 4.12
N LEU A 93 2.98 -11.38 2.91
CA LEU A 93 4.34 -11.19 2.43
C LEU A 93 4.63 -9.70 2.34
N VAL A 94 5.72 -9.25 2.97
CA VAL A 94 6.12 -7.86 3.01
C VAL A 94 7.52 -7.73 2.42
N ARG A 95 7.65 -6.91 1.39
CA ARG A 95 8.95 -6.45 0.87
C ARG A 95 9.07 -4.96 1.14
N ARG A 96 10.19 -4.55 1.72
CA ARG A 96 10.55 -3.15 1.91
C ARG A 96 11.97 -2.93 1.39
N ASP A 97 12.13 -1.91 0.58
CA ASP A 97 13.40 -1.53 -0.01
C ASP A 97 13.88 -0.24 0.65
N TYR A 98 15.12 -0.24 1.15
CA TYR A 98 15.75 0.93 1.75
C TYR A 98 17.06 1.28 1.05
N THR A 99 17.38 2.58 1.01
CA THR A 99 18.72 3.08 0.73
C THR A 99 19.45 3.28 2.06
N ILE A 100 20.73 2.88 2.15
CA ILE A 100 21.57 3.22 3.29
C ILE A 100 22.12 4.62 3.05
N GLY A 101 21.53 5.64 3.68
CA GLY A 101 21.94 7.04 3.55
C GLY A 101 23.07 7.42 4.50
N ASP A 102 23.03 6.90 5.73
CA ASP A 102 24.06 7.11 6.75
C ASP A 102 24.52 5.76 7.33
N GLY A 103 25.69 5.31 6.87
CA GLY A 103 26.26 4.03 7.31
C GLY A 103 26.77 4.06 8.74
N ASP A 104 27.21 5.22 9.25
CA ASP A 104 27.72 5.33 10.62
C ASP A 104 26.57 5.33 11.62
N ALA A 105 25.47 6.01 11.31
CA ALA A 105 24.22 5.92 12.07
C ALA A 105 23.71 4.48 12.13
N LEU A 106 23.72 3.77 10.99
CA LEU A 106 23.29 2.38 10.92
C LEU A 106 24.16 1.45 11.77
N LEU A 107 25.49 1.61 11.71
CA LEU A 107 26.40 0.87 12.57
C LEU A 107 26.18 1.19 14.06
N GLY A 108 25.86 2.44 14.39
CA GLY A 108 25.48 2.87 15.73
C GLY A 108 24.23 2.14 16.23
N ALA A 109 23.15 2.19 15.46
CA ALA A 109 21.87 1.53 15.77
C ALA A 109 22.04 0.01 15.92
N GLY A 110 22.84 -0.62 15.08
CA GLY A 110 23.13 -2.06 15.22
C GLY A 110 23.88 -2.41 16.51
N ARG A 111 24.79 -1.54 16.97
CA ARG A 111 25.53 -1.72 18.24
C ARG A 111 24.66 -1.49 19.45
N GLU A 112 23.74 -0.53 19.37
CA GLU A 112 22.71 -0.33 20.39
C GLU A 112 21.82 -1.56 20.52
N ALA A 113 21.32 -2.08 19.39
CA ALA A 113 20.53 -3.31 19.34
C ALA A 113 21.28 -4.52 19.92
N TYR A 114 22.59 -4.65 19.63
CA TYR A 114 23.43 -5.67 20.28
C TYR A 114 23.45 -5.50 21.81
N GLY A 115 23.64 -4.27 22.29
CA GLY A 115 23.71 -3.97 23.72
C GLY A 115 22.41 -4.28 24.48
N GLU A 116 21.25 -4.15 23.83
CA GLU A 116 19.97 -4.56 24.44
C GLU A 116 19.86 -6.08 24.63
N LEU A 117 20.38 -6.85 23.68
CA LEU A 117 20.37 -8.32 23.75
C LEU A 117 21.44 -8.88 24.69
N TYR A 118 22.58 -8.20 24.78
CA TYR A 118 23.75 -8.62 25.56
C TYR A 118 24.21 -7.51 26.51
N PRO A 119 23.42 -7.16 27.54
CA PRO A 119 23.70 -6.01 28.40
C PRO A 119 24.95 -6.17 29.28
N ASP A 120 25.40 -7.40 29.50
CA ASP A 120 26.61 -7.71 30.29
C ASP A 120 27.90 -7.66 29.44
N ASP A 121 27.79 -7.59 28.10
CA ASP A 121 28.94 -7.52 27.22
C ASP A 121 29.53 -6.09 27.16
N PRO A 122 30.86 -5.96 27.11
CA PRO A 122 31.49 -4.65 26.95
C PRO A 122 31.21 -4.07 25.56
N MET A 123 31.25 -2.74 25.45
CA MET A 123 30.98 -2.03 24.19
C MET A 123 31.92 -2.46 23.05
N GLU A 124 33.17 -2.86 23.34
CA GLU A 124 34.07 -3.38 22.32
C GLU A 124 33.53 -4.65 21.64
N SER A 125 32.73 -5.48 22.33
CA SER A 125 32.08 -6.66 21.74
C SER A 125 31.07 -6.25 20.67
N ALA A 126 30.24 -5.24 20.95
CA ALA A 126 29.28 -4.70 19.99
C ALA A 126 29.99 -4.11 18.75
N VAL A 127 31.11 -3.41 18.95
CA VAL A 127 31.90 -2.86 17.83
C VAL A 127 32.54 -3.96 16.99
N ALA A 128 33.04 -5.02 17.62
CA ALA A 128 33.65 -6.16 16.93
C ALA A 128 32.62 -6.96 16.12
N ASP A 129 31.42 -7.18 16.67
CA ASP A 129 30.33 -7.86 15.98
C ASP A 129 29.77 -6.99 14.85
N VAL A 130 29.33 -5.77 15.19
CA VAL A 130 28.70 -4.83 14.25
C VAL A 130 29.75 -3.97 13.56
N SER A 131 30.48 -4.62 12.66
CA SER A 131 31.54 -4.02 11.83
C SER A 131 31.11 -3.77 10.38
N HIS A 132 29.89 -4.18 10.02
CA HIS A 132 29.35 -4.07 8.66
C HIS A 132 27.85 -3.75 8.69
N PRO A 133 27.32 -2.93 7.74
CA PRO A 133 25.90 -2.59 7.67
C PRO A 133 24.96 -3.82 7.68
N GLY A 134 25.29 -4.87 6.94
CA GLY A 134 24.51 -6.12 6.95
C GLY A 134 24.43 -6.78 8.34
N ARG A 135 25.46 -6.61 9.18
CA ARG A 135 25.43 -7.12 10.56
C ARG A 135 24.64 -6.20 11.48
N ALA A 136 24.67 -4.89 11.25
CA ALA A 136 23.81 -3.94 11.95
C ALA A 136 22.32 -4.24 11.71
N LEU A 137 21.95 -4.44 10.43
CA LEU A 137 20.58 -4.85 10.06
C LEU A 137 20.16 -6.15 10.76
N TYR A 138 21.05 -7.15 10.78
CA TYR A 138 20.79 -8.39 11.52
C TYR A 138 20.52 -8.15 13.00
N GLN A 139 21.35 -7.35 13.68
CA GLN A 139 21.19 -7.13 15.12
C GLN A 139 19.92 -6.35 15.45
N MET A 140 19.58 -5.35 14.64
CA MET A 140 18.32 -4.62 14.80
C MET A 140 17.10 -5.54 14.60
N LEU A 141 17.10 -6.38 13.56
CA LEU A 141 16.03 -7.35 13.34
C LEU A 141 15.97 -8.40 14.46
N HIS A 142 17.11 -8.83 14.99
CA HIS A 142 17.17 -9.81 16.07
C HIS A 142 16.64 -9.24 17.39
N ALA A 143 16.95 -7.97 17.70
CA ALA A 143 16.53 -7.30 18.92
C ALA A 143 15.06 -6.87 18.86
N TYR A 144 14.60 -6.33 17.73
CA TYR A 144 13.34 -5.60 17.63
C TYR A 144 12.26 -6.30 16.78
N GLY A 145 12.62 -7.36 16.06
CA GLY A 145 11.74 -7.95 15.04
C GLY A 145 11.55 -7.03 13.83
N VAL A 146 10.67 -7.43 12.91
CA VAL A 146 10.42 -6.70 11.65
C VAL A 146 9.72 -5.36 11.90
N ASP A 147 8.72 -5.33 12.78
CA ASP A 147 7.97 -4.12 13.08
C ASP A 147 8.82 -3.09 13.83
N GLY A 148 9.56 -3.53 14.86
CA GLY A 148 10.44 -2.64 15.61
C GLY A 148 11.65 -2.15 14.80
N PHE A 149 12.10 -2.94 13.81
CA PHE A 149 13.08 -2.48 12.83
C PHE A 149 12.53 -1.34 11.97
N ASP A 150 11.30 -1.47 11.48
CA ASP A 150 10.64 -0.48 10.63
C ASP A 150 10.52 0.88 11.32
N GLU A 151 10.07 0.88 12.57
CA GLU A 151 9.94 2.09 13.41
C GLU A 151 11.27 2.84 13.60
N ARG A 152 12.40 2.14 13.47
CA ARG A 152 13.75 2.67 13.73
C ARG A 152 14.56 2.90 12.46
N ALA A 153 14.05 2.47 11.30
CA ALA A 153 14.83 2.42 10.08
C ALA A 153 15.37 3.80 9.67
N GLU A 154 14.52 4.83 9.70
CA GLU A 154 14.90 6.19 9.32
C GLU A 154 15.93 6.80 10.27
N ASP A 155 15.69 6.71 11.58
CA ASP A 155 16.61 7.18 12.62
C ASP A 155 17.95 6.43 12.58
N ALA A 156 17.94 5.17 12.14
CA ALA A 156 19.13 4.36 11.91
C ALA A 156 19.87 4.69 10.59
N GLY A 157 19.48 5.74 9.87
CA GLY A 157 20.17 6.18 8.66
C GLY A 157 19.74 5.46 7.39
N LEU A 158 18.60 4.76 7.41
CA LEU A 158 17.97 4.20 6.21
C LEU A 158 16.98 5.20 5.62
N SER A 159 16.80 5.17 4.32
CA SER A 159 15.78 5.95 3.63
C SER A 159 14.88 5.00 2.86
N PRO A 160 13.58 4.92 3.18
CA PRO A 160 12.62 4.12 2.44
C PRO A 160 12.64 4.47 0.94
N ARG A 161 12.65 3.45 0.09
CA ARG A 161 12.63 3.58 -1.39
C ARG A 161 11.32 3.11 -1.99
N GLY A 162 10.65 2.20 -1.31
CA GLY A 162 9.38 1.62 -1.71
C GLY A 162 9.21 0.23 -1.11
N GLY A 163 8.08 -0.37 -1.40
CA GLY A 163 7.74 -1.67 -0.85
C GLY A 163 6.53 -2.27 -1.54
N THR A 164 6.24 -3.52 -1.20
CA THR A 164 5.00 -4.16 -1.61
C THR A 164 4.51 -5.10 -0.51
N VAL A 165 3.21 -5.11 -0.29
CA VAL A 165 2.54 -6.03 0.64
C VAL A 165 1.57 -6.88 -0.14
N TRP A 166 1.75 -8.19 -0.06
CA TRP A 166 0.91 -9.18 -0.71
C TRP A 166 0.19 -9.97 0.38
N VAL A 167 -1.13 -10.06 0.26
CA VAL A 167 -1.96 -10.90 1.11
C VAL A 167 -2.56 -11.98 0.22
N GLN A 168 -2.32 -13.25 0.56
CA GLN A 168 -2.85 -14.38 -0.19
C GLN A 168 -3.59 -15.36 0.71
N ALA A 169 -4.61 -16.01 0.17
CA ALA A 169 -5.27 -17.11 0.87
C ALA A 169 -4.37 -18.35 0.82
N LEU A 170 -4.30 -19.08 1.92
CA LEU A 170 -3.58 -20.36 1.97
C LEU A 170 -4.59 -21.51 1.95
N PRO A 171 -4.40 -22.54 1.10
CA PRO A 171 -5.25 -23.72 1.11
C PRO A 171 -5.11 -24.46 2.44
N GLU A 172 -6.19 -25.07 2.93
CA GLU A 172 -6.22 -25.77 4.23
C GLU A 172 -5.19 -26.92 4.36
N SER A 173 -4.59 -27.36 3.25
CA SER A 173 -3.63 -28.47 3.19
C SER A 173 -2.15 -28.06 3.33
N ASP A 174 -1.80 -26.79 3.18
CA ASP A 174 -0.40 -26.33 3.20
C ASP A 174 -0.05 -25.74 4.56
N SER A 175 0.47 -26.59 5.44
CA SER A 175 0.92 -26.22 6.79
C SER A 175 2.43 -26.04 6.93
N GLU A 176 3.21 -26.14 5.86
CA GLU A 176 4.66 -26.04 5.95
C GLU A 176 5.10 -24.56 5.95
N SER A 177 5.86 -24.17 6.99
CA SER A 177 6.51 -22.86 7.05
C SER A 177 7.60 -22.82 5.99
N LEU A 178 7.42 -21.98 4.98
CA LEU A 178 8.27 -21.88 3.81
C LEU A 178 9.55 -21.11 4.16
N THR A 179 10.67 -21.82 4.28
CA THR A 179 11.97 -21.21 4.64
C THR A 179 12.91 -21.01 3.45
N ASP A 180 12.66 -21.67 2.31
CA ASP A 180 13.66 -21.76 1.23
C ASP A 180 13.51 -20.68 0.13
N ASP A 181 12.28 -20.26 -0.20
CA ASP A 181 12.02 -19.08 -1.04
C ASP A 181 10.73 -18.39 -0.57
N PRO A 182 10.81 -17.43 0.37
CA PRO A 182 9.63 -16.83 0.98
C PRO A 182 8.77 -16.03 -0.01
N PHE A 183 9.28 -15.69 -1.19
CA PHE A 183 8.54 -14.96 -2.23
C PHE A 183 8.24 -15.79 -3.48
N GLY A 184 8.83 -16.99 -3.63
CA GLY A 184 8.55 -17.92 -4.74
C GLY A 184 7.16 -18.58 -4.68
N VAL A 185 6.46 -18.46 -3.54
CA VAL A 185 5.10 -18.99 -3.33
C VAL A 185 3.99 -18.01 -3.66
N ALA A 186 4.38 -16.80 -4.08
CA ALA A 186 3.45 -15.75 -4.40
C ALA A 186 2.73 -16.11 -5.71
N ASP A 187 1.60 -16.81 -5.58
CA ASP A 187 0.75 -17.19 -6.70
C ASP A 187 -0.20 -16.02 -6.98
N GLU A 188 -0.03 -15.38 -8.14
CA GLU A 188 -0.88 -14.26 -8.56
C GLU A 188 -2.37 -14.63 -8.58
N ASN A 189 -2.71 -15.92 -8.74
CA ASN A 189 -4.10 -16.41 -8.72
C ASN A 189 -4.68 -16.54 -7.31
N LEU A 190 -3.84 -16.52 -6.26
CA LEU A 190 -4.26 -16.63 -4.86
C LEU A 190 -4.18 -15.29 -4.10
N LEU A 191 -3.84 -14.20 -4.81
CA LEU A 191 -3.78 -12.86 -4.26
C LEU A 191 -5.17 -12.38 -3.83
N VAL A 192 -5.29 -12.10 -2.53
CA VAL A 192 -6.45 -11.43 -1.97
C VAL A 192 -6.31 -9.92 -2.16
N TYR A 193 -5.11 -9.36 -1.91
CA TYR A 193 -4.83 -7.94 -2.10
C TYR A 193 -3.33 -7.63 -2.26
N ARG A 194 -3.03 -6.56 -3.02
CA ARG A 194 -1.67 -6.02 -3.21
C ARG A 194 -1.65 -4.51 -2.97
N VAL A 195 -0.69 -4.07 -2.15
CA VAL A 195 -0.32 -2.65 -2.01
C VAL A 195 1.08 -2.47 -2.55
N ASP A 196 1.27 -1.53 -3.46
CA ASP A 196 2.60 -1.06 -3.82
C ASP A 196 2.83 0.32 -3.21
N GLU A 197 3.94 0.46 -2.50
CA GLU A 197 4.37 1.73 -1.94
C GLU A 197 5.46 2.31 -2.84
N ILE A 198 5.14 3.42 -3.50
CA ILE A 198 6.07 4.14 -4.38
C ILE A 198 6.43 5.45 -3.69
N ILE A 199 7.71 5.62 -3.33
CA ILE A 199 8.19 6.82 -2.65
C ILE A 199 8.81 7.75 -3.68
N HIS A 200 8.15 8.87 -3.94
CA HIS A 200 8.66 9.93 -4.81
C HIS A 200 9.69 10.77 -4.06
N THR A 201 10.93 10.77 -4.52
CA THR A 201 11.96 11.71 -4.04
C THR A 201 11.92 12.95 -4.92
N GLU A 202 11.54 14.11 -4.37
CA GLU A 202 11.69 15.39 -5.10
C GLU A 202 13.18 15.66 -5.33
N GLU A 203 13.61 15.76 -6.59
CA GLU A 203 14.96 16.25 -6.89
C GLU A 203 15.03 17.75 -6.58
N PRO A 204 16.03 18.23 -5.81
CA PRO A 204 16.18 19.65 -5.56
C PRO A 204 16.62 20.35 -6.84
N GLY A 205 15.78 21.27 -7.32
CA GLY A 205 16.03 22.13 -8.48
C GLY A 205 17.06 23.23 -8.26
#